data_AF-A0A6B3IEJ4-F1
#
_entry.id   AF-A0A6B3IEJ4-F1
#
_cell.length_a   1.000
_cell.length_b   1.000
_cell.length_c   1.000
_cell.angle_alpha   90.00
_cell.angle_beta   90.00
_cell.angle_gamma   90.00
#
_symmetry.space_group_name_H-M   'P 1'
#
loop_
_entity.id
_entity.type
_entity.pdbx_description
1 polymer ?
#
loop_
_entity_poly.entity_id
_entity_poly.type
_entity_poly.pdbx_seq_one_letter_code
_entity_poly.pdbx_strand_id
1 'polypeptide(L)'
;ELEDAGGWPARDTALRFAEYASLAYEALGDRVEHWTTLNEPWCSAVLGYAEGIHAPGRKDFGASLHAVHHLLLGHGLAAGAMREAAGSNPLELGITLNLGTATPQTPSEADQEACRRADGMGTRLYLDPIVHGRYPEDVVADLAARNVELPVQEGDLAAISTPLDVLGVNFYRGMQFSGVTEDGSPADAEGLPVVRVVERDLPRTAMDWEITPT
;
A
#
# COMPACT_ATOMS: atom_id res chain seq x y z
N GLU A 1 6.31 -0.66 -23.81
CA GLU A 1 6.99 -0.43 -22.52
C GLU A 1 6.11 0.42 -21.60
N LEU A 2 5.68 -0.13 -20.46
CA LEU A 2 4.77 0.55 -19.51
C LEU A 2 5.52 1.51 -18.57
N GLU A 3 6.66 1.10 -18.02
CA GLU A 3 7.47 1.96 -17.16
C GLU A 3 8.05 3.14 -17.95
N ASP A 4 8.48 2.93 -19.19
CA ASP A 4 8.94 4.03 -20.08
C ASP A 4 7.84 5.08 -20.34
N ALA A 5 6.57 4.69 -20.22
CA ALA A 5 5.41 5.58 -20.33
C ALA A 5 5.00 6.20 -18.98
N GLY A 6 5.74 5.95 -17.90
CA GLY A 6 5.55 6.54 -16.57
C GLY A 6 5.23 5.55 -15.46
N GLY A 7 4.92 4.28 -15.79
CA GLY A 7 4.67 3.22 -14.82
C GLY A 7 3.40 3.42 -13.99
N TRP A 8 3.37 2.83 -12.78
CA TRP A 8 2.25 2.98 -11.85
C TRP A 8 1.92 4.43 -11.46
N PRO A 9 2.86 5.39 -11.39
CA PRO A 9 2.52 6.79 -11.22
C PRO A 9 1.63 7.36 -12.35
N ALA A 10 1.62 6.75 -13.54
CA ALA A 10 0.74 7.12 -14.64
C ALA A 10 -0.57 6.33 -14.61
N ARG A 11 -1.70 7.05 -14.65
CA ARG A 11 -3.06 6.48 -14.57
C ARG A 11 -3.34 5.42 -15.64
N ASP A 12 -2.79 5.58 -16.83
CA ASP A 12 -2.95 4.64 -17.96
C ASP A 12 -2.56 3.20 -17.57
N THR A 13 -1.60 3.04 -16.66
CA THR A 13 -1.17 1.72 -16.16
C THR A 13 -2.30 0.99 -15.41
N ALA A 14 -3.15 1.71 -14.67
CA ALA A 14 -4.31 1.11 -14.00
C ALA A 14 -5.34 0.58 -15.00
N LEU A 15 -5.58 1.32 -16.09
CA LEU A 15 -6.49 0.93 -17.16
C LEU A 15 -5.97 -0.33 -17.89
N ARG A 16 -4.69 -0.32 -18.25
CA ARG A 16 -4.04 -1.47 -18.90
C ARG A 16 -3.99 -2.71 -18.01
N PHE A 17 -3.85 -2.52 -16.70
CA PHE A 17 -3.91 -3.63 -15.75
C PHE A 17 -5.31 -4.26 -15.74
N ALA A 18 -6.39 -3.48 -15.84
CA ALA A 18 -7.74 -4.01 -15.95
C ALA A 18 -7.96 -4.80 -17.26
N GLU A 19 -7.45 -4.29 -18.39
CA GLU A 19 -7.46 -5.01 -19.67
C GLU A 19 -6.70 -6.34 -19.56
N TYR A 20 -5.51 -6.31 -18.96
CA TYR A 20 -4.71 -7.51 -18.71
C TYR A 20 -5.45 -8.54 -17.82
N ALA A 21 -6.07 -8.08 -16.74
CA ALA A 21 -6.80 -8.95 -15.82
C ALA A 21 -7.99 -9.63 -16.49
N SER A 22 -8.73 -8.90 -17.35
CA SER A 22 -9.81 -9.46 -18.16
C SER A 22 -9.31 -10.57 -19.10
N LEU A 23 -8.23 -10.30 -19.85
CA LEU A 23 -7.61 -11.30 -20.73
C LEU A 23 -7.09 -12.53 -19.97
N ALA A 24 -6.53 -12.32 -18.77
CA ALA A 24 -6.08 -13.41 -17.92
C ALA A 24 -7.26 -14.28 -17.47
N TYR A 25 -8.38 -13.67 -17.09
CA TYR A 25 -9.60 -14.39 -16.73
C TYR A 25 -10.19 -15.14 -17.93
N GLU A 26 -10.29 -14.54 -19.11
CA GLU A 26 -10.77 -15.23 -20.33
C GLU A 26 -9.94 -16.49 -20.65
N ALA A 27 -8.63 -16.43 -20.40
CA ALA A 27 -7.72 -17.54 -20.70
C ALA A 27 -7.70 -18.65 -19.64
N LEU A 28 -7.99 -18.33 -18.37
CA LEU A 28 -7.73 -19.24 -17.24
C LEU A 28 -8.92 -19.39 -16.26
N GLY A 29 -9.99 -18.62 -16.43
CA GLY A 29 -11.15 -18.57 -15.55
C GLY A 29 -11.95 -19.89 -15.50
N ASP A 30 -11.74 -20.80 -16.46
CA ASP A 30 -12.30 -22.16 -16.44
C ASP A 30 -11.60 -23.08 -15.42
N ARG A 31 -10.45 -22.67 -14.87
CA ARG A 31 -9.58 -23.47 -13.99
C ARG A 31 -9.20 -22.80 -12.68
N VAL A 32 -9.22 -21.47 -12.64
CA VAL A 32 -8.83 -20.68 -11.47
C VAL A 32 -10.08 -20.11 -10.83
N GLU A 33 -10.37 -20.54 -9.61
CA GLU A 33 -11.52 -20.09 -8.82
C GLU A 33 -11.16 -18.88 -7.93
N HIS A 34 -9.98 -18.89 -7.33
CA HIS A 34 -9.49 -17.84 -6.43
C HIS A 34 -8.50 -16.92 -7.14
N TRP A 35 -8.83 -15.64 -7.21
CA TRP A 35 -8.04 -14.62 -7.88
C TRP A 35 -7.60 -13.55 -6.89
N THR A 36 -6.31 -13.25 -6.89
CA THR A 36 -5.78 -12.04 -6.25
C THR A 36 -5.28 -11.11 -7.36
N THR A 37 -5.72 -9.86 -7.29
CA THR A 37 -5.35 -8.82 -8.28
C THR A 37 -3.91 -8.37 -8.06
N LEU A 38 -3.62 -7.84 -6.86
CA LEU A 38 -2.31 -7.32 -6.48
C LEU A 38 -1.80 -8.05 -5.25
N ASN A 39 -0.50 -8.33 -5.26
CA ASN A 39 0.27 -8.70 -4.08
C ASN A 39 1.08 -7.48 -3.62
N GLU A 40 0.88 -7.08 -2.36
CA GLU A 40 1.68 -6.06 -1.67
C GLU A 40 1.84 -4.75 -2.48
N PRO A 41 0.73 -4.02 -2.71
CA PRO A 41 0.79 -2.72 -3.38
C PRO A 41 1.73 -1.73 -2.66
N TRP A 42 1.90 -1.87 -1.34
CA TRP A 42 2.90 -1.09 -0.58
C TRP A 42 4.33 -1.34 -1.08
N CYS A 43 4.73 -2.59 -1.29
CA CYS A 43 6.05 -2.91 -1.82
C CYS A 43 6.24 -2.33 -3.23
N SER A 44 5.23 -2.45 -4.09
CA SER A 44 5.30 -1.94 -5.47
C SER A 44 5.39 -0.41 -5.51
N ALA A 45 4.64 0.29 -4.66
CA ALA A 45 4.65 1.74 -4.60
C ALA A 45 5.87 2.29 -3.86
N VAL A 46 6.04 1.94 -2.58
CA VAL A 46 7.01 2.56 -1.67
C VAL A 46 8.42 2.07 -1.98
N LEU A 47 8.65 0.76 -2.03
CA LEU A 47 9.98 0.23 -2.33
C LEU A 47 10.38 0.49 -3.78
N GLY A 48 9.41 0.53 -4.70
CA GLY A 48 9.65 0.76 -6.14
C GLY A 48 9.88 2.22 -6.51
N TYR A 49 9.10 3.14 -5.93
CA TYR A 49 9.08 4.55 -6.35
C TYR A 49 9.57 5.54 -5.30
N ALA A 50 9.53 5.26 -3.99
CA ALA A 50 10.06 6.17 -2.96
C ALA A 50 11.47 5.80 -2.49
N GLU A 51 11.72 4.52 -2.19
CA GLU A 51 12.98 4.08 -1.58
C GLU A 51 14.00 3.57 -2.61
N GLY A 52 13.52 3.14 -3.77
CA GLY A 52 14.33 2.60 -4.86
C GLY A 52 15.00 1.26 -4.54
N ILE A 53 14.41 0.48 -3.63
CA ILE A 53 14.87 -0.85 -3.22
C ILE A 53 14.39 -1.92 -4.21
N HIS A 54 13.15 -1.79 -4.69
CA HIS A 54 12.60 -2.66 -5.73
C HIS A 54 12.58 -1.95 -7.08
N ALA A 55 12.39 -2.71 -8.16
CA ALA A 55 12.10 -2.13 -9.46
C ALA A 55 10.86 -1.21 -9.37
N PRO A 56 10.84 -0.06 -10.09
CA PRO A 56 11.85 0.41 -11.05
C PRO A 56 13.07 1.12 -10.42
N GLY A 57 13.17 1.22 -9.10
CA GLY A 57 14.34 1.80 -8.43
C GLY A 57 14.31 3.33 -8.33
N ARG A 58 13.11 3.92 -8.43
CA ARG A 58 12.92 5.38 -8.38
C ARG A 58 12.93 5.87 -6.92
N LYS A 59 13.30 7.15 -6.74
CA LYS A 59 13.38 7.84 -5.44
C LYS A 59 12.59 9.15 -5.46
N ASP A 60 11.29 9.02 -5.64
CA ASP A 60 10.32 10.10 -5.79
C ASP A 60 9.08 9.78 -4.94
N PHE A 61 8.99 10.45 -3.80
CA PHE A 61 7.90 10.25 -2.85
C PHE A 61 6.53 10.62 -3.45
N GLY A 62 6.43 11.70 -4.24
CA GLY A 62 5.18 12.08 -4.89
C GLY A 62 4.72 11.03 -5.91
N ALA A 63 5.64 10.55 -6.74
CA ALA A 63 5.37 9.45 -7.67
C ALA A 63 4.95 8.17 -6.94
N SER A 64 5.52 7.87 -5.77
CA SER A 64 5.08 6.74 -4.94
C SER A 64 3.63 6.88 -4.51
N LEU A 65 3.16 8.06 -4.09
CA LEU A 65 1.76 8.24 -3.69
C LEU A 65 0.81 8.16 -4.89
N HIS A 66 1.25 8.59 -6.06
CA HIS A 66 0.50 8.36 -7.30
C HIS A 66 0.42 6.87 -7.63
N ALA A 67 1.52 6.12 -7.46
CA ALA A 67 1.56 4.68 -7.65
C ALA A 67 0.62 3.97 -6.68
N VAL A 68 0.59 4.35 -5.39
CA VAL A 68 -0.40 3.82 -4.42
C VAL A 68 -1.82 3.96 -4.95
N HIS A 69 -2.19 5.17 -5.39
CA HIS A 69 -3.55 5.41 -5.87
C HIS A 69 -3.88 4.59 -7.12
N HIS A 70 -3.01 4.57 -8.11
CA HIS A 70 -3.27 3.86 -9.37
C HIS A 70 -3.19 2.34 -9.25
N LEU A 71 -2.39 1.80 -8.32
CA LEU A 71 -2.44 0.38 -7.97
C LEU A 71 -3.83 0.02 -7.43
N LEU A 72 -4.33 0.78 -6.45
CA LEU A 72 -5.66 0.55 -5.87
C LEU A 72 -6.77 0.73 -6.90
N LEU A 73 -6.67 1.74 -7.77
CA LEU A 73 -7.61 1.94 -8.88
C LEU A 73 -7.55 0.75 -9.85
N GLY A 74 -6.35 0.31 -10.23
CA GLY A 74 -6.15 -0.85 -11.08
C GLY A 74 -6.78 -2.11 -10.49
N HIS A 75 -6.65 -2.31 -9.17
CA HIS A 75 -7.35 -3.38 -8.44
C HIS A 75 -8.87 -3.31 -8.64
N GLY A 76 -9.48 -2.15 -8.38
CA GLY A 76 -10.92 -1.96 -8.51
C GLY A 76 -11.43 -2.18 -9.95
N LEU A 77 -10.71 -1.64 -10.93
CA LEU A 77 -11.05 -1.79 -12.35
C LEU A 77 -10.87 -3.23 -12.84
N ALA A 78 -9.78 -3.90 -12.45
CA ALA A 78 -9.54 -5.31 -12.76
C ALA A 78 -10.65 -6.19 -12.18
N ALA A 79 -11.05 -5.95 -10.93
CA ALA A 79 -12.13 -6.67 -10.29
C ALA A 79 -13.46 -6.53 -11.05
N GLY A 80 -13.78 -5.31 -11.50
CA GLY A 80 -14.96 -5.06 -12.36
C GLY A 80 -14.88 -5.83 -13.68
N ALA A 81 -13.77 -5.71 -14.39
CA ALA A 81 -13.58 -6.34 -15.70
C ALA A 81 -13.60 -7.88 -15.62
N MET A 82 -13.03 -8.46 -14.57
CA MET A 82 -13.06 -9.91 -14.34
C MET A 82 -14.46 -10.41 -14.00
N ARG A 83 -15.24 -9.68 -13.20
CA ARG A 83 -16.63 -10.03 -12.89
C ARG A 83 -17.52 -9.95 -14.13
N GLU A 84 -17.31 -8.96 -14.98
CA GLU A 84 -18.01 -8.85 -16.27
C GLU A 84 -17.69 -10.06 -17.16
N ALA A 85 -16.41 -10.40 -17.30
CA ALA A 85 -15.97 -11.57 -18.08
C ALA A 85 -16.47 -12.91 -17.49
N ALA A 86 -16.60 -13.00 -16.16
CA ALA A 86 -17.12 -14.18 -15.48
C ALA A 86 -18.60 -14.41 -15.74
N GLY A 87 -19.40 -13.35 -15.86
CA GLY A 87 -20.84 -13.44 -15.97
C GLY A 87 -21.46 -14.16 -14.77
N SER A 88 -21.85 -15.42 -14.93
CA SER A 88 -22.40 -16.26 -13.85
C SER A 88 -21.46 -17.38 -13.39
N ASN A 89 -20.23 -17.43 -13.92
CA ASN A 89 -19.23 -18.40 -13.48
C ASN A 89 -18.76 -18.04 -12.06
N PRO A 90 -18.45 -19.04 -11.21
CA PRO A 90 -17.82 -18.80 -9.92
C PRO A 90 -16.52 -18.01 -10.07
N LEU A 91 -16.36 -17.00 -9.23
CA LEU A 91 -15.17 -16.16 -9.15
C LEU A 91 -15.07 -15.64 -7.71
N GLU A 92 -14.01 -16.01 -7.00
CA GLU A 92 -13.66 -15.43 -5.71
C GLU A 92 -12.50 -14.45 -5.92
N LEU A 93 -12.73 -13.16 -5.67
CA LEU A 93 -11.77 -12.11 -5.96
C LEU A 93 -11.31 -11.39 -4.69
N GLY A 94 -10.00 -11.19 -4.61
CA GLY A 94 -9.35 -10.47 -3.53
C GLY A 94 -8.14 -9.63 -3.93
N ILE A 95 -7.49 -9.14 -2.89
CA ILE A 95 -6.21 -8.44 -2.91
C ILE A 95 -5.40 -8.91 -1.71
N THR A 96 -4.08 -8.96 -1.85
CA THR A 96 -3.17 -9.37 -0.77
C THR A 96 -2.37 -8.17 -0.28
N LEU A 97 -2.54 -7.81 1.00
CA LEU A 97 -1.85 -6.68 1.64
C LEU A 97 -0.79 -7.18 2.62
N ASN A 98 0.39 -6.56 2.61
CA ASN A 98 1.41 -6.75 3.63
C ASN A 98 1.11 -5.85 4.84
N LEU A 99 0.38 -6.39 5.81
CA LEU A 99 0.00 -5.64 7.00
C LEU A 99 1.02 -5.84 8.11
N GLY A 100 1.36 -4.77 8.81
CA GLY A 100 2.23 -4.78 9.99
C GLY A 100 1.51 -4.17 11.19
N THR A 101 2.11 -4.32 12.37
CA THR A 101 1.69 -3.58 13.56
C THR A 101 2.71 -2.51 13.91
N ALA A 102 2.23 -1.38 14.44
CA ALA A 102 3.05 -0.29 14.95
C ALA A 102 2.83 -0.15 16.46
N THR A 103 3.89 -0.33 17.25
CA THR A 103 3.87 -0.14 18.71
C THR A 103 4.84 0.96 19.12
N PRO A 104 4.49 1.83 20.08
CA PRO A 104 5.38 2.93 20.44
C PRO A 104 6.53 2.44 21.32
N GLN A 105 7.70 3.07 21.22
CA GLN A 105 8.86 2.77 22.08
C GLN A 105 8.57 3.14 23.54
N THR A 106 7.90 4.27 23.75
CA THR A 106 7.52 4.80 25.06
C THR A 106 6.08 5.32 25.01
N PRO A 107 5.42 5.63 26.15
CA PRO A 107 4.09 6.23 26.13
C PRO A 107 4.08 7.72 25.74
N SER A 108 5.20 8.28 25.25
CA SER A 108 5.27 9.69 24.86
C SER A 108 4.37 10.02 23.67
N GLU A 109 3.92 11.27 23.58
CA GLU A 109 3.12 11.74 22.45
C GLU A 109 3.87 11.60 21.11
N ALA A 110 5.19 11.83 21.11
CA ALA A 110 6.02 11.69 19.92
C ALA A 110 6.00 10.25 19.38
N ASP A 111 6.18 9.24 20.23
CA ASP A 111 6.19 7.84 19.79
C ASP A 111 4.79 7.37 19.37
N GLN A 112 3.74 7.83 20.06
CA GLN A 112 2.35 7.57 19.64
C GLN A 112 2.04 8.15 18.26
N GLU A 113 2.52 9.37 18.00
CA GLU A 113 2.36 10.05 16.71
C GLU A 113 3.16 9.35 15.60
N ALA A 114 4.37 8.85 15.90
CA ALA A 114 5.13 8.03 14.97
C ALA A 114 4.40 6.73 14.62
N CYS A 115 3.79 6.06 15.59
CA CYS A 115 2.95 4.89 15.35
C CYS A 115 1.73 5.22 14.48
N ARG A 116 1.03 6.32 14.75
CA ARG A 116 -0.10 6.76 13.92
C ARG A 116 0.33 6.97 12.47
N ARG A 117 1.47 7.64 12.24
CA ARG A 117 2.03 7.87 10.89
C ARG A 117 2.44 6.57 10.20
N ALA A 118 3.09 5.66 10.93
CA ALA A 118 3.50 4.36 10.40
C ALA A 118 2.30 3.48 10.01
N ASP A 119 1.29 3.38 10.88
CA ASP A 119 0.03 2.68 10.59
C ASP A 119 -0.75 3.34 9.44
N GLY A 120 -0.78 4.67 9.43
CA GLY A 120 -1.38 5.48 8.36
C GLY A 120 -0.79 5.15 7.00
N MET A 121 0.54 5.24 6.86
CA MET A 121 1.25 5.00 5.60
C MET A 121 1.40 3.52 5.23
N GLY A 122 1.40 2.61 6.20
CA GLY A 122 1.64 1.17 6.00
C GLY A 122 0.37 0.33 5.83
N THR A 123 -0.73 0.74 6.49
CA THR A 123 -1.97 -0.06 6.56
C THR A 123 -3.17 0.73 6.05
N ARG A 124 -3.51 1.84 6.72
CA ARG A 124 -4.78 2.55 6.49
C ARG A 124 -4.85 3.22 5.12
N LEU A 125 -3.73 3.68 4.58
CA LEU A 125 -3.67 4.26 3.23
C LEU A 125 -4.10 3.27 2.14
N TYR A 126 -4.04 1.96 2.40
CA TYR A 126 -4.48 0.90 1.47
C TYR A 126 -5.84 0.33 1.86
N LEU A 127 -6.05 0.03 3.15
CA LEU A 127 -7.25 -0.68 3.59
C LEU A 127 -8.50 0.22 3.60
N ASP A 128 -8.39 1.47 4.07
CA ASP A 128 -9.52 2.39 4.15
C ASP A 128 -10.16 2.67 2.78
N PRO A 129 -9.43 2.96 1.69
CA PRO A 129 -10.07 3.20 0.39
C PRO A 129 -10.75 1.93 -0.17
N ILE A 130 -10.21 0.74 0.11
CA ILE A 130 -10.80 -0.55 -0.32
C ILE A 130 -12.09 -0.84 0.45
N VAL A 131 -12.09 -0.65 1.78
CA VAL A 131 -13.21 -1.08 2.64
C VAL A 131 -14.25 0.02 2.85
N HIS A 132 -13.83 1.28 2.83
CA HIS A 132 -14.66 2.43 3.19
C HIS A 132 -14.84 3.43 2.04
N GLY A 133 -14.16 3.26 0.90
CA GLY A 133 -14.26 4.18 -0.22
C GLY A 133 -13.76 5.59 0.10
N ARG A 134 -12.80 5.72 1.02
CA ARG A 134 -12.16 7.00 1.37
C ARG A 134 -10.74 6.80 1.87
N TYR A 135 -9.89 7.79 1.65
CA TYR A 135 -8.58 7.85 2.29
C TYR A 135 -8.68 8.35 3.74
N PRO A 136 -7.74 7.97 4.62
CA PRO A 136 -7.74 8.44 6.00
C PRO A 136 -7.39 9.93 6.06
N GLU A 137 -8.25 10.74 6.69
CA GLU A 137 -8.14 12.21 6.70
C GLU A 137 -6.83 12.72 7.30
N ASP A 138 -6.35 12.07 8.37
CA ASP A 138 -5.09 12.40 9.03
C ASP A 138 -3.87 12.11 8.14
N VAL A 139 -3.91 11.02 7.35
CA VAL A 139 -2.86 10.71 6.37
C VAL A 139 -2.89 11.71 5.22
N VAL A 140 -4.07 12.09 4.73
CA VAL A 140 -4.21 13.13 3.69
C VAL A 140 -3.65 14.47 4.17
N ALA A 141 -3.93 14.86 5.42
CA ALA A 141 -3.38 16.08 6.02
C ALA A 141 -1.85 16.03 6.14
N ASP A 142 -1.27 14.88 6.54
CA ASP A 142 0.17 14.68 6.61
C ASP A 142 0.87 14.79 5.23
N LEU A 143 0.24 14.25 4.19
CA LEU A 143 0.74 14.37 2.81
C LEU A 143 0.66 15.83 2.32
N ALA A 144 -0.44 16.52 2.59
CA ALA A 144 -0.61 17.92 2.23
C ALA A 144 0.44 18.83 2.91
N ALA A 145 0.78 18.56 4.18
CA ALA A 145 1.86 19.25 4.89
C ALA A 145 3.23 19.07 4.23
N ARG A 146 3.40 18.03 3.40
CA ARG A 146 4.60 17.75 2.60
C ARG A 146 4.46 18.18 1.14
N ASN A 147 3.41 18.92 0.79
CA ASN A 147 3.06 19.32 -0.57
C ASN A 147 2.86 18.12 -1.52
N VAL A 148 2.30 17.03 -1.02
CA VAL A 148 1.94 15.84 -1.80
C VAL A 148 0.43 15.64 -1.74
N GLU A 149 -0.17 15.40 -2.91
CA GLU A 149 -1.58 15.10 -3.06
C GLU A 149 -1.75 13.72 -3.70
N LEU A 150 -2.84 13.04 -3.36
CA LEU A 150 -3.25 11.81 -4.04
C LEU A 150 -3.98 12.17 -5.33
N PRO A 151 -3.69 11.53 -6.48
CA PRO A 151 -4.26 11.91 -7.78
C PRO A 151 -5.69 11.38 -7.99
N VAL A 152 -6.56 11.56 -6.99
CA VAL A 152 -7.93 11.05 -6.99
C VAL A 152 -8.78 11.80 -8.00
N GLN A 153 -9.48 11.06 -8.86
CA GLN A 153 -10.50 11.59 -9.77
C GLN A 153 -11.90 11.11 -9.38
N GLU A 154 -12.91 11.78 -9.94
CA GLU A 154 -14.31 11.41 -9.74
C GLU A 154 -14.54 9.94 -10.15
N GLY A 155 -15.17 9.17 -9.26
CA GLY A 155 -15.47 7.75 -9.47
C GLY A 155 -14.36 6.79 -9.02
N ASP A 156 -13.14 7.24 -8.79
CA ASP A 156 -12.02 6.35 -8.45
C ASP A 156 -12.25 5.59 -7.15
N LEU A 157 -12.62 6.30 -6.08
CA LEU A 157 -12.85 5.66 -4.78
C LEU A 157 -14.01 4.66 -4.81
N ALA A 158 -15.02 4.88 -5.65
CA ALA A 158 -16.12 3.93 -5.84
C ALA A 158 -15.66 2.67 -6.61
N ALA A 159 -14.76 2.83 -7.59
CA ALA A 159 -14.14 1.69 -8.26
C ALA A 159 -13.21 0.91 -7.33
N ILE A 160 -12.37 1.61 -6.56
CA ILE A 160 -11.45 1.02 -5.58
C ILE A 160 -12.22 0.23 -4.52
N SER A 161 -13.33 0.76 -4.03
CA SER A 161 -14.16 0.11 -3.00
C SER A 161 -15.16 -0.91 -3.55
N THR A 162 -14.89 -1.47 -4.73
CA THR A 162 -15.70 -2.58 -5.25
C THR A 162 -15.67 -3.74 -4.24
N PRO A 163 -16.78 -4.46 -4.00
CA PRO A 163 -16.82 -5.50 -2.98
C PRO A 163 -15.74 -6.57 -3.20
N LEU A 164 -15.14 -7.06 -2.11
CA LEU A 164 -14.19 -8.18 -2.14
C LEU A 164 -14.82 -9.43 -1.56
N ASP A 165 -14.40 -10.58 -2.08
CA ASP A 165 -14.80 -11.89 -1.57
C ASP A 165 -13.80 -12.38 -0.50
N VAL A 166 -12.51 -12.05 -0.67
CA VAL A 166 -11.44 -12.42 0.25
C VAL A 166 -10.40 -11.30 0.39
N LEU A 167 -9.87 -11.12 1.61
CA LEU A 167 -8.71 -10.28 1.89
C LEU A 167 -7.51 -11.18 2.23
N GLY A 168 -6.48 -11.16 1.38
CA GLY A 168 -5.21 -11.80 1.65
C GLY A 168 -4.35 -10.94 2.58
N VAL A 169 -3.68 -11.57 3.54
CA VAL A 169 -2.77 -10.88 4.46
C VAL A 169 -1.41 -11.55 4.46
N ASN A 170 -0.39 -10.81 4.06
CA ASN A 170 1.00 -11.17 4.29
C ASN A 170 1.44 -10.50 5.60
N PHE A 171 1.71 -11.31 6.63
CA PHE A 171 2.16 -10.81 7.93
C PHE A 171 3.50 -11.43 8.29
N TYR A 172 4.48 -10.59 8.61
CA TYR A 172 5.83 -11.03 8.94
C TYR A 172 6.25 -10.64 10.35
N ARG A 173 6.06 -9.37 10.75
CA ARG A 173 6.49 -8.87 12.05
C ARG A 173 5.69 -7.65 12.49
N GLY A 174 5.64 -7.45 13.81
CA GLY A 174 5.33 -6.14 14.40
C GLY A 174 6.59 -5.28 14.53
N MET A 175 6.43 -3.96 14.40
CA MET A 175 7.53 -2.99 14.46
C MET A 175 7.30 -2.00 15.59
N GLN A 176 8.38 -1.67 16.31
CA GLN A 176 8.36 -0.63 17.32
C GLN A 176 8.84 0.69 16.70
N PHE A 177 8.20 1.80 17.05
CA PHE A 177 8.50 3.12 16.49
C PHE A 177 8.82 4.15 17.55
N SER A 178 9.67 5.10 17.20
CA SER A 178 9.91 6.31 17.95
C SER A 178 9.71 7.55 17.09
N GLY A 179 9.13 8.58 17.71
CA GLY A 179 8.92 9.89 17.10
C GLY A 179 10.06 10.87 17.29
N VAL A 180 11.23 10.38 17.73
CA VAL A 180 12.44 11.18 17.85
C VAL A 180 13.65 10.48 17.22
N THR A 181 14.59 11.28 16.74
CA THR A 181 15.94 10.84 16.36
C THR A 181 16.68 10.22 17.55
N GLU A 182 17.84 9.60 17.30
CA GLU A 182 18.65 9.01 18.38
C GLU A 182 19.14 10.04 19.41
N ASP A 183 19.30 11.30 19.00
CA ASP A 183 19.65 12.43 19.89
C ASP A 183 18.42 13.14 20.49
N GLY A 184 17.20 12.66 20.21
CA GLY A 184 15.97 13.14 20.85
C GLY A 184 15.23 14.28 20.14
N SER A 185 15.58 14.62 18.90
CA SER A 185 14.86 15.61 18.08
C SER A 185 13.57 15.01 17.51
N PRO A 186 12.42 15.72 17.57
CA PRO A 186 11.18 15.26 16.96
C PRO A 186 11.12 15.46 15.42
N ALA A 187 12.13 16.13 14.85
CA ALA A 187 12.24 16.40 13.43
C ALA A 187 13.58 15.88 12.86
N ASP A 188 13.54 15.37 11.64
CA ASP A 188 14.72 14.91 10.90
C ASP A 188 15.54 16.07 10.30
N ALA A 189 16.57 15.75 9.52
CA ALA A 189 17.47 16.74 8.92
C ALA A 189 16.75 17.67 7.92
N GLU A 190 15.64 17.21 7.36
CA GLU A 190 14.78 17.94 6.43
C GLU A 190 13.65 18.71 7.15
N GLY A 191 13.58 18.60 8.48
CA GLY A 191 12.55 19.23 9.31
C GLY A 191 11.21 18.50 9.31
N LEU A 192 11.15 17.26 8.83
CA LEU A 192 9.95 16.44 8.81
C LEU A 192 9.78 15.66 10.12
N PRO A 193 8.54 15.34 10.54
CA PRO A 193 8.29 14.51 11.71
C PRO A 193 9.00 13.16 11.62
N VAL A 194 9.71 12.78 12.68
CA VAL A 194 10.45 11.51 12.71
C VAL A 194 9.49 10.33 12.85
N VAL A 195 9.71 9.29 12.03
CA VAL A 195 9.10 7.96 12.17
C VAL A 195 10.22 6.94 12.10
N ARG A 196 10.88 6.69 13.23
CA ARG A 196 12.06 5.82 13.30
C ARG A 196 11.67 4.44 13.79
N VAL A 197 12.08 3.41 13.06
CA VAL A 197 11.98 2.01 13.52
C VAL A 197 13.00 1.78 14.64
N VAL A 198 12.58 1.13 15.71
CA VAL A 198 13.41 0.81 16.87
C VAL A 198 13.75 -0.67 16.85
N GLU A 199 15.04 -0.98 16.81
CA GLU A 199 15.53 -2.33 17.06
C GLU A 199 15.42 -2.65 18.56
N ARG A 200 14.93 -3.84 18.87
CA ARG A 200 14.63 -4.36 20.22
C ARG A 200 15.61 -5.44 20.66
N ASP A 201 16.67 -5.67 19.89
CA ASP A 201 17.67 -6.73 20.09
C ASP A 201 17.05 -8.13 20.24
N LEU A 202 15.99 -8.40 19.47
CA LEU A 202 15.29 -9.69 19.48
C LEU A 202 15.98 -10.73 18.57
N PRO A 203 15.75 -12.04 18.79
CA PRO A 203 16.15 -13.08 17.84
C PRO A 203 15.67 -12.76 16.44
N ARG A 204 16.50 -13.05 15.43
CA ARG A 204 16.22 -12.69 14.04
C ARG A 204 15.95 -13.90 13.15
N THR A 205 15.13 -13.71 12.12
CA THR A 205 14.90 -14.69 11.05
C THR A 205 16.10 -14.74 10.08
N ALA A 206 16.06 -15.65 9.11
CA ALA A 206 17.04 -15.69 8.03
C ALA A 206 17.04 -14.42 7.13
N MET A 207 15.97 -13.63 7.18
CA MET A 207 15.86 -12.33 6.48
C MET A 207 16.39 -11.16 7.33
N ASP A 208 17.06 -11.45 8.45
CA ASP A 208 17.55 -10.49 9.44
C ASP A 208 16.44 -9.64 10.10
N TRP A 209 15.23 -10.20 10.18
CA TRP A 209 14.08 -9.53 10.78
C TRP A 209 13.85 -10.01 12.20
N GLU A 210 13.56 -9.08 13.12
CA GLU A 210 13.19 -9.42 14.49
C GLU A 210 11.95 -10.32 14.56
N ILE A 211 12.06 -11.39 15.34
CA ILE A 211 10.96 -12.26 15.71
C ILE A 211 10.22 -11.58 16.87
N THR A 212 9.05 -11.01 16.58
CA THR A 212 8.18 -10.43 17.61
C THR A 212 7.52 -11.57 18.42
N PRO A 213 7.84 -11.74 19.72
CA PRO A 213 7.23 -12.77 20.55
C PRO A 213 5.73 -12.51 20.72
N THR A 214 4.93 -13.58 20.66
CA THR A 214 3.50 -13.59 20.98
C THR A 214 3.25 -13.46 22.47
#